data_AF-X0RLC3-F1
#
_entry.id   AF-X0RLC3-F1
#
_cell.length_a   1.000
_cell.length_b   1.000
_cell.length_c   1.000
_cell.angle_alpha   90.00
_cell.angle_beta   90.00
_cell.angle_gamma   90.00
#
_symmetry.space_group_name_H-M   'P 1'
#
loop_
_entity.id
_entity.type
_entity.pdbx_description
1 polymer ?
#
loop_
_entity_poly.entity_id
_entity_poly.type
_entity_poly.pdbx_seq_one_letter_code
_entity_poly.pdbx_strand_id
1 'polypeptide(L)'
;MPETLLIGSRKSALARSQAEWVARLVSAAWPELQVRNVWMDTEGDRKRDVPLPAIGGKGLFTAELEAAILDGAIDIAVHSLKDLPTDLPPGLAL
;
A
#
# COMPACT_ATOMS: atom_id res chain seq x y z
N MET A 1 10.35 -11.19 -15.82
CA MET A 1 9.93 -10.51 -14.58
C MET A 1 10.50 -9.11 -14.62
N PRO A 2 9.82 -8.09 -14.06
CA PRO A 2 10.40 -6.74 -14.02
C PRO A 2 11.73 -6.78 -13.27
N GLU A 3 12.71 -5.99 -13.70
CA GLU A 3 14.00 -5.87 -13.00
C GLU A 3 13.85 -5.23 -11.62
N THR A 4 12.76 -4.47 -11.42
CA THR A 4 12.44 -3.79 -10.16
C THR A 4 11.00 -4.06 -9.76
N LEU A 5 10.78 -4.41 -8.49
CA LEU A 5 9.49 -4.45 -7.83
C LEU A 5 9.30 -3.20 -6.97
N LEU A 6 8.23 -2.45 -7.23
CA LEU A 6 7.81 -1.26 -6.51
C LEU A 6 6.73 -1.63 -5.49
N ILE A 7 7.05 -1.52 -4.20
CA ILE A 7 6.15 -1.82 -3.09
C ILE A 7 5.60 -0.52 -2.51
N GLY A 8 4.31 -0.26 -2.69
CA GLY A 8 3.60 0.85 -2.08
C GLY A 8 3.21 0.59 -0.63
N SER A 9 3.31 1.60 0.22
CA SER A 9 2.76 1.58 1.57
C SER A 9 2.56 2.99 2.13
N ARG A 10 1.74 3.11 3.18
CA ARG A 10 1.53 4.37 3.91
C ARG A 10 2.81 4.81 4.62
N LYS A 11 2.90 6.11 4.91
CA LYS A 11 4.06 6.72 5.59
C LYS A 11 4.12 6.49 7.11
N SER A 12 3.09 5.92 7.74
CA SER A 12 3.10 5.66 9.17
C SER A 12 4.22 4.70 9.55
N ALA A 13 4.77 4.83 10.76
CA ALA A 13 5.89 4.01 11.21
C ALA A 13 5.59 2.50 11.10
N LEU A 14 4.38 2.09 11.51
CA LEU A 14 3.95 0.69 11.40
C LEU A 14 3.84 0.22 9.95
N ALA A 15 3.24 1.02 9.07
CA ALA A 15 3.07 0.66 7.66
C ALA A 15 4.42 0.54 6.93
N ARG A 16 5.38 1.40 7.27
CA ARG A 16 6.78 1.29 6.78
C ARG A 16 7.44 0.01 7.26
N SER A 17 7.34 -0.29 8.56
CA SER A 17 7.92 -1.53 9.11
C SER A 17 7.33 -2.78 8.48
N GLN A 18 6.02 -2.79 8.17
CA GLN A 18 5.35 -3.88 7.46
C GLN A 18 5.87 -4.03 6.04
N ALA A 19 5.96 -2.93 5.28
CA ALA A 19 6.45 -2.94 3.90
C ALA A 19 7.94 -3.33 3.83
N GLU A 20 8.78 -2.82 4.73
CA GLU A 20 10.18 -3.21 4.83
C GLU A 20 10.34 -4.69 5.17
N TRP A 21 9.46 -5.24 6.02
CA TRP A 21 9.47 -6.67 6.31
C TRP A 21 9.15 -7.51 5.08
N VAL A 22 8.12 -7.14 4.32
CA VAL A 22 7.78 -7.79 3.05
C VAL A 22 8.92 -7.65 2.03
N ALA A 23 9.50 -6.46 1.89
CA ALA A 23 10.63 -6.20 0.99
C ALA A 23 11.82 -7.11 1.31
N ARG A 24 12.17 -7.28 2.59
CA ARG A 24 13.25 -8.20 3.01
C ARG A 24 12.96 -9.65 2.62
N LEU A 25 11.71 -10.10 2.77
CA LEU A 25 11.33 -11.47 2.39
C LEU A 25 11.42 -11.67 0.87
N VAL A 26 10.93 -10.70 0.08
CA VAL A 26 11.01 -10.73 -1.38
C VAL A 26 12.46 -10.71 -1.85
N SER A 27 13.30 -9.80 -1.34
CA SER A 27 14.72 -9.75 -1.71
C SER A 27 15.49 -11.02 -1.33
N ALA A 28 15.11 -11.68 -0.23
CA ALA A 28 15.72 -12.96 0.16
C ALA A 28 15.32 -14.11 -0.78
N ALA A 29 14.07 -14.13 -1.24
CA ALA A 29 13.56 -15.13 -2.16
C ALA A 29 14.03 -14.91 -3.62
N TRP A 30 14.22 -13.65 -4.03
CA TRP A 30 14.68 -13.26 -5.36
C TRP A 30 15.83 -12.25 -5.27
N PRO A 31 17.08 -12.71 -5.08
CA PRO A 31 18.24 -11.82 -4.88
C PRO A 31 18.57 -10.91 -6.06
N GLU A 32 18.19 -11.30 -7.28
CA GLU A 32 18.41 -10.51 -8.50
C GLU A 32 17.34 -9.44 -8.73
N LEU A 33 16.21 -9.50 -8.02
CA LEU A 33 15.12 -8.54 -8.13
C LEU A 33 15.44 -7.29 -7.30
N GLN A 34 15.50 -6.13 -7.94
CA GLN A 34 15.57 -4.87 -7.18
C GLN A 34 14.23 -4.61 -6.50
N VAL A 35 14.23 -4.36 -5.19
CA VAL A 35 12.99 -4.02 -4.46
C VAL A 35 13.08 -2.58 -3.98
N ARG A 36 12.06 -1.77 -4.27
CA ARG A 36 11.98 -0.37 -3.84
C ARG A 36 10.65 -0.08 -3.16
N ASN A 37 10.70 0.56 -2.00
CA ASN A 37 9.50 1.00 -1.30
C ASN A 37 9.09 2.40 -1.76
N VAL A 38 7.81 2.59 -2.05
CA VAL A 38 7.20 3.86 -2.43
C VAL A 38 6.24 4.29 -1.32
N TRP A 39 6.55 5.40 -0.66
CA TRP A 39 5.80 5.86 0.50
C TRP A 39 4.73 6.88 0.12
N MET A 40 3.47 6.55 0.36
CA MET A 40 2.32 7.35 -0.06
C MET A 40 1.59 7.98 1.13
N ASP A 41 1.02 9.16 0.89
CA ASP A 41 0.09 9.81 1.81
C ASP A 41 -1.34 9.50 1.36
N THR A 42 -2.16 9.03 2.31
CA THR A 42 -3.59 8.81 2.07
C THR A 42 -4.40 10.00 2.58
N GLU A 43 -5.63 10.15 2.10
CA GLU A 43 -6.56 11.14 2.61
C GLU A 43 -6.83 10.97 4.11
N GLY A 44 -6.90 9.72 4.59
CA GLY A 44 -6.96 9.42 6.01
C GLY A 44 -5.72 9.85 6.81
N ASP A 45 -4.54 9.90 6.19
CA ASP A 45 -3.33 10.46 6.83
C ASP A 45 -3.37 11.99 6.91
N ARG A 46 -4.00 12.65 5.94
CA ARG A 46 -4.15 14.11 5.87
C ARG A 46 -5.23 14.65 6.81
N LYS A 47 -6.28 13.87 7.08
CA LYS A 47 -7.45 14.28 7.89
C LYS A 47 -7.48 13.64 9.28
N ARG A 48 -6.41 13.81 10.08
CA ARG A 48 -6.31 13.25 11.45
C ARG A 48 -7.25 13.89 12.47
N ASP A 49 -7.71 15.11 12.18
CA ASP A 49 -8.50 15.92 13.13
C ASP A 49 -10.02 15.71 12.98
N VAL A 50 -10.43 14.86 12.05
CA VAL A 50 -11.85 14.54 11.82
C VAL A 50 -12.10 13.09 12.25
N PRO A 51 -13.11 12.83 13.10
CA PRO A 51 -13.48 11.46 13.45
C PRO A 51 -13.78 10.63 12.20
N LEU A 52 -13.19 9.43 12.10
CA LEU A 52 -13.37 8.52 10.96
C LEU A 52 -14.83 8.35 10.48
N PRO A 53 -15.85 8.23 11.38
CA PRO A 53 -17.25 8.14 10.95
C PRO A 53 -17.76 9.39 10.23
N ALA A 54 -17.20 10.56 10.52
CA ALA A 54 -17.56 11.84 9.92
C ALA A 54 -16.86 12.11 8.59
N ILE A 55 -15.76 11.40 8.29
CA ILE A 55 -15.04 11.55 7.01
C ILE A 55 -15.80 10.85 5.89
N GLY A 56 -16.55 9.78 6.18
CA GLY A 56 -17.46 9.10 5.24
C GLY A 56 -16.75 8.61 3.97
N GLY A 57 -16.41 7.32 3.89
CA GLY A 57 -15.89 6.76 2.64
C GLY A 57 -15.34 5.36 2.82
N LYS A 58 -15.80 4.42 1.97
CA LYS A 58 -15.11 3.14 1.77
C LYS A 58 -13.72 3.45 1.18
N GLY A 59 -12.67 2.83 1.72
CA GLY A 59 -11.32 2.93 1.14
C GLY A 59 -10.47 4.14 1.56
N LEU A 60 -10.78 4.82 2.68
CA LEU A 60 -10.08 6.03 3.14
C LEU A 60 -8.54 5.89 3.29
N PHE A 61 -8.06 4.67 3.43
CA PHE A 61 -6.64 4.35 3.60
C PHE A 61 -6.06 3.51 2.45
N THR A 62 -6.88 3.12 1.48
CA THR A 62 -6.49 2.19 0.41
C THR A 62 -6.65 2.80 -0.98
N ALA A 63 -7.57 3.74 -1.17
CA ALA A 63 -7.89 4.30 -2.48
C ALA A 63 -6.67 4.86 -3.24
N GLU A 64 -5.76 5.58 -2.57
CA GLU A 64 -4.56 6.09 -3.24
C GLU A 64 -3.56 4.99 -3.64
N LEU A 65 -3.45 3.93 -2.83
CA LEU A 65 -2.57 2.80 -3.12
C LEU A 65 -3.17 1.90 -4.21
N GLU A 66 -4.48 1.70 -4.19
CA GLU A 66 -5.24 1.03 -5.25
C GLU A 66 -5.09 1.76 -6.59
N ALA A 67 -5.26 3.08 -6.60
CA ALA A 67 -5.06 3.91 -7.79
C ALA A 67 -3.61 3.81 -8.31
N ALA A 68 -2.63 3.81 -7.41
CA ALA A 68 -1.22 3.69 -7.77
C ALA A 68 -0.82 2.30 -8.31
N ILE A 69 -1.55 1.24 -7.97
CA ILE A 69 -1.38 -0.06 -8.62
C ILE A 69 -1.95 0.00 -10.04
N LEU A 70 -3.16 0.55 -10.18
CA LEU A 70 -3.87 0.61 -11.46
C LEU A 70 -3.19 1.53 -12.49
N ASP A 71 -2.50 2.58 -12.04
CA ASP A 71 -1.73 3.49 -12.90
C ASP A 71 -0.29 3.02 -13.19
N GLY A 72 0.16 1.95 -12.52
CA GLY A 72 1.51 1.38 -12.66
C GLY A 72 2.62 2.15 -11.91
N ALA A 73 2.28 3.06 -10.99
CA ALA A 73 3.25 3.73 -10.13
C ALA A 73 3.85 2.80 -9.05
N ILE A 74 3.12 1.76 -8.67
CA ILE A 74 3.59 0.65 -7.82
C ILE A 74 3.08 -0.69 -8.37
N ASP A 75 3.80 -1.77 -8.08
CA ASP A 75 3.41 -3.11 -8.53
C ASP A 75 2.52 -3.82 -7.50
N ILE A 76 2.82 -3.62 -6.21
CA ILE A 76 2.05 -4.19 -5.09
C ILE A 76 1.91 -3.16 -3.98
N ALA A 77 0.88 -3.31 -3.14
CA ALA A 77 0.71 -2.53 -1.91
C ALA A 77 0.74 -3.43 -0.67
N VAL A 78 1.37 -2.97 0.41
CA VAL A 78 1.38 -3.67 1.70
C VAL A 78 0.47 -2.96 2.69
N HIS A 79 -0.51 -3.69 3.23
CA HIS A 79 -1.50 -3.18 4.17
C HIS A 79 -1.67 -4.09 5.38
N SER A 80 -2.13 -3.48 6.47
CA SER A 80 -2.77 -4.25 7.55
C SER A 80 -4.12 -4.76 7.05
N LEU A 81 -4.36 -6.06 7.16
CA LEU A 81 -5.55 -6.71 6.61
C LEU A 81 -6.87 -6.09 7.09
N LYS A 82 -6.93 -5.63 8.35
CA LYS A 82 -8.10 -4.97 8.94
C LYS A 82 -8.51 -3.66 8.24
N ASP A 83 -7.58 -3.03 7.51
CA ASP A 83 -7.78 -1.74 6.87
C ASP A 83 -8.20 -1.88 5.39
N LEU A 84 -8.20 -3.11 4.85
CA LEU A 84 -8.65 -3.39 3.49
C LEU A 84 -10.18 -3.46 3.40
N PRO A 85 -10.77 -2.98 2.29
CA PRO A 85 -12.20 -3.14 2.06
C PRO A 85 -12.54 -4.64 1.83
N THR A 86 -13.78 -5.00 2.15
CA THR A 86 -14.29 -6.35 1.87
C THR A 86 -14.45 -6.63 0.37
N ASP A 87 -14.76 -5.58 -0.39
CA ASP A 87 -14.88 -5.62 -1.84
C ASP A 87 -13.70 -4.86 -2.43
N LEU A 88 -12.85 -5.54 -3.21
CA LEU A 88 -11.75 -4.90 -3.90
C LEU A 88 -12.24 -4.30 -5.24
N PRO A 89 -11.65 -3.19 -5.69
CA PRO A 89 -11.90 -2.67 -7.03
C PRO A 89 -11.58 -3.71 -8.11
N PRO A 90 -12.29 -3.72 -9.25
CA PRO A 90 -11.94 -4.54 -10.39
C PRO A 90 -10.49 -4.32 -10.82
N GLY A 91 -9.78 -5.41 -11.11
CA GLY A 91 -8.36 -5.38 -11.49
C GLY A 91 -7.38 -5.51 -10.32
N LEU A 92 -7.87 -5.55 -9.08
CA LEU A 92 -7.04 -5.75 -7.88
C LEU A 92 -7.37 -7.07 -7.17
N ALA A 93 -6.39 -7.62 -6.46
CA ALA A 93 -6.48 -8.86 -5.71
C ALA A 93 -5.59 -8.83 -4.45
N LEU A 94 -5.83 -9.77 -3.52
CA LEU A 94 -5.05 -9.99 -2.30
C LEU A 94 -4.22 -11.27 -2.38
#